data_AF-A0A9E5W2E1-F1
#
_entry.id   AF-A0A9E5W2E1-F1
#
_cell.length_a   1.000
_cell.length_b   1.000
_cell.length_c   1.000
_cell.angle_alpha   90.00
_cell.angle_beta   90.00
_cell.angle_gamma   90.00
#
_symmetry.space_group_name_H-M   'P 1'
#
loop_
_entity.id
_entity.type
_entity.pdbx_description
1 polymer ?
#
loop_
_entity_poly.entity_id
_entity_poly.type
_entity_poly.pdbx_seq_one_letter_code
_entity_poly.pdbx_strand_id
1 'polypeptide(L)'
;MIWLVEGDLFHPSFAAGFIVSIYEIMKAAEQHKFVILTEYPERIIPVLYGEEGNHYLNHGSCIQNVWHLVVVKNQETADKRIPELLKLREVSIGWPILGAAIEPMLGPVNLRVYIEPKINKAMFEPGARCGHHGQLLFGKPCPTCFPERLDWIICGGGDRPLNPAWVRNLRDQCQAAGVPFFFSQWGKWTSARLKDVLESSNIKLSNTDISLSEECYVMTSKLAVSRLLDGREWNERPKIK
;
A
#
# COMPACT_ATOMS: atom_id res chain seq x y z
N MET A 1 -12.33 10.54 -10.99
CA MET A 1 -11.56 9.44 -11.65
C MET A 1 -10.21 9.31 -10.96
N ILE A 2 -9.70 8.09 -10.73
CA ILE A 2 -8.38 7.87 -10.08
C ILE A 2 -7.33 7.68 -11.16
N TRP A 3 -6.20 8.37 -11.03
CA TRP A 3 -5.04 8.27 -11.92
C TRP A 3 -3.83 7.81 -11.11
N LEU A 4 -3.21 6.73 -11.56
CA LEU A 4 -1.89 6.32 -11.10
C LEU A 4 -0.87 7.20 -11.82
N VAL A 5 0.01 7.86 -11.08
CA VAL A 5 1.13 8.58 -11.70
C VAL A 5 2.23 7.55 -11.95
N GLU A 6 2.45 7.22 -13.22
CA GLU A 6 3.49 6.28 -13.61
C GLU A 6 4.88 6.91 -13.49
N GLY A 7 5.81 6.17 -12.91
CA GLY A 7 7.17 6.63 -12.62
C GLY A 7 7.32 7.23 -11.22
N ASP A 8 8.53 7.12 -10.67
CA ASP A 8 8.85 7.62 -9.34
C ASP A 8 9.16 9.12 -9.40
N LEU A 9 8.14 9.95 -9.15
CA LEU A 9 8.25 11.41 -9.17
C LEU A 9 9.29 11.93 -8.18
N PHE A 10 9.48 11.23 -7.06
CA PHE A 10 10.48 11.58 -6.04
C PHE A 10 11.81 10.89 -6.26
N HIS A 11 12.09 10.30 -7.43
CA HIS A 11 13.43 9.81 -7.76
C HIS A 11 14.45 10.97 -7.72
N PRO A 12 15.66 10.78 -7.13
CA PRO A 12 16.66 11.85 -6.96
C PRO A 12 17.09 12.59 -8.22
N SER A 13 16.87 12.02 -9.41
CA SER A 13 17.13 12.68 -10.69
C SER A 13 16.21 13.86 -10.98
N PHE A 14 15.02 13.92 -10.35
CA PHE A 14 14.08 15.02 -10.52
C PHE A 14 14.33 16.13 -9.50
N ALA A 15 14.53 17.35 -10.02
CA ALA A 15 14.70 18.55 -9.21
C ALA A 15 13.40 18.91 -8.47
N ALA A 16 13.52 19.51 -7.28
CA ALA A 16 12.36 19.87 -6.44
C ALA A 16 11.36 20.78 -7.18
N GLY A 17 11.84 21.78 -7.93
CA GLY A 17 10.97 22.69 -8.69
C GLY A 17 10.15 21.99 -9.77
N PHE A 18 10.69 20.94 -10.39
CA PHE A 18 9.92 20.12 -11.35
C PHE A 18 8.83 19.31 -10.64
N ILE A 19 9.14 18.72 -9.48
CA ILE A 19 8.15 18.01 -8.68
C ILE A 19 7.03 18.97 -8.26
N VAL A 20 7.37 20.16 -7.77
CA VAL A 20 6.41 21.19 -7.37
C VAL A 20 5.48 21.60 -8.52
N SER A 21 6.00 21.80 -9.74
CA SER A 21 5.15 22.16 -10.89
C SER A 21 4.15 21.06 -11.25
N ILE A 22 4.51 19.79 -11.09
CA ILE A 22 3.56 18.67 -11.24
C ILE A 22 2.51 18.70 -10.12
N TYR A 23 2.90 18.99 -8.88
CA TYR A 23 1.97 19.15 -7.75
C TYR A 23 0.98 20.32 -7.95
N GLU A 24 1.38 21.41 -8.58
CA GLU A 24 0.48 22.51 -8.94
C GLU A 24 -0.58 22.08 -9.94
N ILE A 25 -0.20 21.33 -10.97
CA ILE A 25 -1.15 20.76 -11.95
C ILE A 25 -2.12 19.80 -11.25
N MET A 26 -1.60 18.90 -10.41
CA MET A 26 -2.43 17.94 -9.68
C MET A 26 -3.41 18.66 -8.75
N LYS A 27 -2.94 19.66 -7.99
CA LYS A 27 -3.78 20.46 -7.10
C LYS A 27 -4.91 21.17 -7.86
N ALA A 28 -4.65 21.71 -9.05
CA ALA A 28 -5.66 22.38 -9.86
C ALA A 28 -6.69 21.41 -10.48
N ALA A 29 -6.29 20.14 -10.73
CA ALA A 29 -7.15 19.12 -11.32
C ALA A 29 -8.00 18.38 -10.27
N GLU A 30 -8.86 19.10 -9.55
CA GLU A 30 -9.65 18.57 -8.42
C GLU A 30 -10.62 17.42 -8.79
N GLN A 31 -10.99 17.31 -10.07
CA GLN A 31 -11.83 16.22 -10.60
C GLN A 31 -11.11 14.85 -10.62
N HIS A 32 -9.79 14.85 -10.42
CA HIS A 32 -8.94 13.68 -10.43
C HIS A 32 -8.38 13.40 -9.04
N LYS A 33 -8.21 12.12 -8.71
CA LYS A 33 -7.43 11.68 -7.55
C LYS A 33 -6.14 11.07 -8.06
N PHE A 34 -5.01 11.62 -7.66
CA PHE A 34 -3.69 11.18 -8.08
C PHE A 34 -3.08 10.28 -7.03
N VAL A 35 -2.61 9.11 -7.44
CA VAL A 35 -1.87 8.19 -6.58
C VAL A 35 -0.39 8.26 -6.96
N ILE A 36 0.42 8.80 -6.06
CA ILE A 36 1.87 8.91 -6.22
C ILE A 36 2.52 7.71 -5.58
N LEU A 37 3.28 6.95 -6.36
CA LEU A 37 4.11 5.85 -5.85
C LEU A 37 5.57 6.29 -5.84
N THR A 38 6.28 6.01 -4.75
CA THR A 38 7.71 6.33 -4.65
C THR A 38 8.49 5.31 -3.83
N GLU A 39 9.75 5.11 -4.21
CA GLU A 39 10.79 4.42 -3.47
C GLU A 39 11.59 5.36 -2.53
N TYR A 40 11.35 6.67 -2.61
CA TYR A 40 12.08 7.76 -1.92
C TYR A 40 11.16 8.67 -1.07
N PRO A 41 10.36 8.10 -0.13
CA PRO A 41 9.46 8.89 0.71
C PRO A 41 10.16 9.99 1.53
N GLU A 42 11.43 9.81 1.87
CA GLU A 42 12.24 10.78 2.61
C GLU A 42 12.35 12.14 1.89
N ARG A 43 12.13 12.18 0.57
CA ARG A 43 12.16 13.41 -0.22
C ARG A 43 10.84 14.19 -0.20
N ILE A 44 9.73 13.59 0.24
CA ILE A 44 8.42 14.23 0.19
C ILE A 44 8.40 15.51 1.02
N ILE A 45 8.85 15.43 2.28
CA ILE A 45 8.82 16.57 3.20
C ILE A 45 9.78 17.68 2.73
N PRO A 46 11.07 17.43 2.46
CA PRO A 46 11.98 18.48 2.00
C PRO A 46 11.52 19.16 0.71
N VAL A 47 10.91 18.43 -0.24
CA VAL A 47 10.43 19.00 -1.51
C VAL A 47 9.15 19.81 -1.33
N LEU A 48 8.17 19.30 -0.57
CA LEU A 48 6.86 19.95 -0.48
C LEU A 48 6.79 21.01 0.62
N TYR A 49 7.50 20.83 1.73
CA TYR A 49 7.44 21.73 2.88
C TYR A 49 8.72 22.55 3.08
N GLY A 50 9.80 22.23 2.36
CA GLY A 50 11.09 22.91 2.47
C GLY A 50 11.82 22.62 3.79
N GLU A 51 13.14 22.77 3.79
CA GLU A 51 13.98 22.77 5.00
C GLU A 51 14.52 24.19 5.25
N GLU A 52 13.66 25.18 5.57
CA GLU A 52 14.05 26.58 5.89
C GLU A 52 14.28 27.53 4.69
N GLY A 53 13.24 27.84 3.92
CA GLY A 53 13.22 29.07 3.08
C GLY A 53 12.63 28.95 1.68
N ASN A 54 12.34 27.75 1.20
CA ASN A 54 11.71 27.53 -0.12
C ASN A 54 10.58 26.50 0.02
N HIS A 55 9.48 26.93 0.67
CA HIS A 55 8.36 26.09 1.08
C HIS A 55 7.22 26.20 0.05
N TYR A 56 6.85 25.10 -0.60
CA TYR A 56 5.66 25.07 -1.45
C TYR A 56 4.37 24.99 -0.62
N LEU A 57 4.38 24.17 0.44
CA LEU A 57 3.31 24.02 1.42
C LEU A 57 3.78 24.49 2.79
N ASN A 58 2.88 25.15 3.53
CA ASN A 58 3.09 25.43 4.94
C ASN A 58 2.77 24.20 5.80
N HIS A 59 3.41 24.09 6.97
CA HIS A 59 3.09 23.05 7.95
C HIS A 59 1.57 23.00 8.22
N GLY A 60 1.01 21.80 8.33
CA GLY A 60 -0.43 21.56 8.43
C GLY A 60 -1.18 21.58 7.09
N SER A 61 -0.66 22.21 6.04
CA SER A 61 -1.29 22.21 4.71
C SER A 61 -1.11 20.86 4.01
N CYS A 62 -2.01 20.52 3.09
CA CYS A 62 -1.98 19.29 2.29
C CYS A 62 -2.77 19.49 0.99
N ILE A 63 -2.72 18.50 0.08
CA ILE A 63 -3.47 18.53 -1.18
C ILE A 63 -4.47 17.36 -1.19
N GLN A 64 -5.77 17.69 -1.15
CA GLN A 64 -6.87 16.75 -0.89
C GLN A 64 -7.12 15.72 -2.01
N ASN A 65 -6.55 15.94 -3.18
CA ASN A 65 -6.69 15.05 -4.32
C ASN A 65 -5.39 14.33 -4.70
N VAL A 66 -4.36 14.39 -3.85
CA VAL A 66 -3.10 13.66 -4.00
C VAL A 66 -2.94 12.66 -2.86
N TRP A 67 -2.72 11.40 -3.22
CA TRP A 67 -2.55 10.26 -2.32
C TRP A 67 -1.12 9.74 -2.45
N HIS A 68 -0.47 9.42 -1.33
CA HIS A 68 0.93 9.01 -1.33
C HIS A 68 1.07 7.55 -0.90
N LEU A 69 1.69 6.73 -1.76
CA LEU A 69 2.03 5.35 -1.45
C LEU A 69 3.54 5.15 -1.55
N VAL A 70 4.08 4.35 -0.64
CA VAL A 70 5.46 3.86 -0.77
C VAL A 70 5.51 2.51 -1.46
N VAL A 71 6.47 2.34 -2.35
CA VAL A 71 6.77 1.05 -2.95
C VAL A 71 7.58 0.22 -1.97
N VAL A 72 7.12 -1.00 -1.72
CA VAL A 72 7.72 -1.98 -0.81
C VAL A 72 7.96 -3.27 -1.60
N LYS A 73 9.14 -3.86 -1.47
CA LYS A 73 9.48 -5.12 -2.15
C LYS A 73 9.53 -6.29 -1.17
N ASN A 74 9.91 -6.03 0.08
CA ASN A 74 10.06 -7.01 1.16
C ASN A 74 10.03 -6.28 2.53
N GLN A 75 10.15 -7.04 3.63
CA GLN A 75 10.14 -6.47 4.99
C GLN A 75 11.19 -5.37 5.19
N GLU A 76 12.42 -5.56 4.72
CA GLU A 76 13.50 -4.56 4.86
C GLU A 76 13.10 -3.21 4.27
N THR A 77 12.57 -3.21 3.03
CA THR A 77 12.09 -1.97 2.41
C THR A 77 10.84 -1.40 3.08
N ALA A 78 9.99 -2.25 3.70
CA ALA A 78 8.84 -1.81 4.47
C ALA A 78 9.31 -1.03 5.70
N ASP A 79 10.23 -1.62 6.47
CA ASP A 79 10.77 -1.06 7.71
C ASP A 79 11.56 0.23 7.47
N LYS A 80 12.19 0.35 6.29
CA LYS A 80 12.89 1.56 5.87
C LYS A 80 11.92 2.67 5.43
N ARG A 81 10.94 2.36 4.57
CA ARG A 81 10.20 3.38 3.80
C ARG A 81 8.89 3.82 4.46
N ILE A 82 8.20 2.91 5.13
CA ILE A 82 6.90 3.22 5.75
C ILE A 82 7.04 4.26 6.85
N PRO A 83 8.03 4.18 7.77
CA PRO A 83 8.22 5.22 8.78
C PRO A 83 8.48 6.60 8.17
N GLU A 84 9.30 6.67 7.11
CA GLU A 84 9.58 7.93 6.40
C GLU A 84 8.31 8.55 5.78
N LEU A 85 7.42 7.72 5.20
CA LEU A 85 6.13 8.21 4.71
C LEU A 85 5.24 8.72 5.86
N LEU A 86 5.21 8.00 6.98
CA LEU A 86 4.34 8.35 8.11
C LEU A 86 4.75 9.66 8.79
N LYS A 87 6.02 10.11 8.69
CA LYS A 87 6.42 11.46 9.12
C LYS A 87 5.60 12.56 8.46
N LEU A 88 5.02 12.31 7.29
CA LEU A 88 4.14 13.26 6.61
C LEU A 88 2.91 13.61 7.47
N ARG A 89 2.47 12.70 8.36
CA ARG A 89 1.40 12.95 9.34
C ARG A 89 1.81 13.88 10.47
N GLU A 90 3.09 13.93 10.81
CA GLU A 90 3.64 14.87 11.79
C GLU A 90 3.62 16.29 11.20
N VAL A 91 3.92 16.41 9.91
CA VAL A 91 3.93 17.69 9.19
C VAL A 91 2.52 18.15 8.81
N SER A 92 1.64 17.22 8.41
CA SER A 92 0.22 17.50 8.16
C SER A 92 -0.63 16.25 8.37
N ILE A 93 -1.51 16.32 9.37
CA ILE A 93 -2.56 15.31 9.55
C ILE A 93 -3.62 15.30 8.44
N GLY A 94 -3.65 16.34 7.59
CA GLY A 94 -4.70 16.55 6.58
C GLY A 94 -4.54 15.75 5.29
N TRP A 95 -3.41 15.05 5.09
CA TRP A 95 -3.21 14.21 3.91
C TRP A 95 -4.30 13.14 3.81
N PRO A 96 -4.99 13.01 2.67
CA PRO A 96 -6.17 12.14 2.59
C PRO A 96 -5.81 10.66 2.77
N ILE A 97 -4.78 10.15 2.07
CA ILE A 97 -4.40 8.73 2.04
C ILE A 97 -2.88 8.59 2.02
N LEU A 98 -2.34 7.87 3.00
CA LEU A 98 -0.97 7.35 3.00
C LEU A 98 -1.03 5.82 2.92
N GLY A 99 -0.35 5.19 1.96
CA GLY A 99 -0.43 3.74 1.78
C GLY A 99 0.89 3.07 1.44
N ALA A 100 0.83 1.76 1.19
CA ALA A 100 1.97 1.01 0.68
C ALA A 100 1.55 0.13 -0.50
N ALA A 101 2.39 0.12 -1.53
CA ALA A 101 2.29 -0.79 -2.66
C ALA A 101 3.41 -1.84 -2.56
N ILE A 102 3.04 -3.05 -2.18
CA ILE A 102 3.94 -4.19 -2.07
C ILE A 102 4.03 -4.82 -3.46
N GLU A 103 4.73 -4.15 -4.38
CA GLU A 103 4.78 -4.49 -5.80
C GLU A 103 6.14 -4.15 -6.43
N PRO A 104 6.88 -5.14 -6.99
CA PRO A 104 6.60 -6.57 -6.85
C PRO A 104 6.87 -7.06 -5.42
N MET A 105 6.00 -7.92 -4.89
CA MET A 105 6.23 -8.59 -3.62
C MET A 105 7.29 -9.70 -3.78
N LEU A 106 8.47 -9.48 -3.21
CA LEU A 106 9.64 -10.36 -3.32
C LEU A 106 9.91 -11.18 -2.04
N GLY A 107 9.07 -11.02 -1.01
CA GLY A 107 9.16 -11.77 0.24
C GLY A 107 7.95 -11.50 1.14
N PRO A 108 7.78 -12.25 2.23
CA PRO A 108 6.73 -12.01 3.21
C PRO A 108 6.90 -10.62 3.85
N VAL A 109 5.78 -9.96 4.14
CA VAL A 109 5.74 -8.66 4.80
C VAL A 109 4.70 -8.67 5.91
N ASN A 110 5.12 -8.27 7.11
CA ASN A 110 4.29 -8.00 8.26
C ASN A 110 4.15 -6.48 8.43
N LEU A 111 2.93 -6.00 8.25
CA LEU A 111 2.57 -4.59 8.36
C LEU A 111 1.79 -4.28 9.63
N ARG A 112 1.56 -5.24 10.53
CA ARG A 112 0.70 -5.03 11.72
C ARG A 112 1.06 -3.78 12.50
N VAL A 113 2.36 -3.55 12.72
CA VAL A 113 2.88 -2.36 13.41
C VAL A 113 2.58 -1.02 12.71
N TYR A 114 2.24 -1.05 11.42
CA TYR A 114 1.94 0.10 10.57
C TYR A 114 0.47 0.24 10.18
N ILE A 115 -0.39 -0.75 10.47
CA ILE A 115 -1.82 -0.73 10.10
C ILE A 115 -2.74 -0.90 11.29
N GLU A 116 -2.29 -1.62 12.33
CA GLU A 116 -3.08 -1.81 13.53
C GLU A 116 -3.06 -0.52 14.34
N PRO A 117 -4.22 -0.09 14.88
CA PRO A 117 -4.24 1.06 15.75
C PRO A 117 -3.37 0.78 16.99
N LYS A 118 -2.48 1.72 17.32
CA LYS A 118 -1.71 1.70 18.58
C LYS A 118 -2.65 2.05 19.73
N ILE A 119 -3.41 1.05 20.15
CA ILE A 119 -4.43 1.18 21.18
C ILE A 119 -3.75 1.13 22.57
N ASN A 120 -3.87 2.21 23.35
CA ASN A 120 -3.52 2.21 24.77
C ASN A 120 -4.78 1.92 25.61
N LYS A 121 -4.68 1.04 26.62
CA LYS A 121 -5.79 0.74 27.55
C LYS A 121 -6.37 2.00 28.22
N ALA A 122 -5.53 3.00 28.50
CA ALA A 122 -5.96 4.28 29.06
C ALA A 122 -6.98 5.03 28.16
N MET A 123 -7.04 4.72 26.86
CA MET A 123 -7.98 5.35 25.92
C MET A 123 -9.43 4.84 26.05
N PHE A 124 -9.68 3.76 26.78
CA PHE A 124 -11.02 3.23 27.05
C PHE A 124 -11.49 3.48 28.49
N GLU A 125 -10.69 4.17 29.30
CA GLU A 125 -11.12 4.53 30.64
C GLU A 125 -12.31 5.51 30.56
N PRO A 126 -13.32 5.38 31.45
CA PRO A 126 -14.44 6.31 31.49
C PRO A 126 -13.93 7.75 31.62
N GLY A 127 -14.27 8.61 30.66
CA GLY A 127 -13.80 10.00 30.64
C GLY A 127 -12.47 10.22 29.91
N ALA A 128 -11.87 9.18 29.31
CA ALA A 128 -10.71 9.33 28.43
C ALA A 128 -11.01 10.34 27.31
N ARG A 129 -10.11 11.30 27.15
CA ARG A 129 -10.20 12.35 26.12
C ARG A 129 -8.99 12.25 25.20
N CYS A 130 -9.15 12.54 23.90
CA CYS A 130 -7.98 12.69 23.04
C CYS A 130 -7.18 13.91 23.51
N GLY A 131 -5.89 13.74 23.79
CA GLY A 131 -5.00 14.84 24.18
C GLY A 131 -4.86 15.96 23.13
N HIS A 132 -5.14 15.67 21.86
CA HIS A 132 -5.06 16.63 20.75
C HIS A 132 -6.28 17.56 20.62
N HIS A 133 -7.51 17.06 20.86
CA HIS A 133 -8.75 17.84 20.64
C HIS A 133 -9.71 17.82 21.84
N GLY A 134 -9.36 17.14 22.94
CA GLY A 134 -10.16 17.10 24.17
C GLY A 134 -11.48 16.32 24.08
N GLN A 135 -11.78 15.69 22.95
CA GLN A 135 -13.03 14.96 22.71
C GLN A 135 -13.02 13.60 23.41
N LEU A 136 -14.17 13.20 23.97
CA LEU A 136 -14.34 11.91 24.61
C LEU A 136 -14.08 10.77 23.63
N LEU A 137 -13.15 9.90 24.01
CA LEU A 137 -12.87 8.64 23.34
C LEU A 137 -13.93 7.65 23.86
N PHE A 138 -15.08 7.55 23.20
CA PHE A 138 -16.17 6.61 23.55
C PHE A 138 -15.77 5.15 23.30
N GLY A 139 -14.68 4.70 23.93
CA GLY A 139 -14.07 3.40 23.69
C GLY A 139 -13.64 3.19 22.24
N LYS A 140 -13.28 4.27 21.53
CA LYS A 140 -12.78 4.21 20.14
C LYS A 140 -11.56 5.13 19.99
N PRO A 141 -10.52 4.71 19.25
CA PRO A 141 -9.41 5.58 18.91
C PRO A 141 -9.92 6.77 18.08
N CYS A 142 -9.48 7.99 18.42
CA CYS A 142 -9.83 9.19 17.68
C CYS A 142 -9.31 9.10 16.23
N PRO A 143 -10.17 9.17 15.21
CA PRO A 143 -9.75 9.03 13.81
C PRO A 143 -8.69 10.05 13.37
N THR A 144 -8.60 11.18 14.07
CA THR A 144 -7.68 12.30 13.82
C THR A 144 -6.38 12.20 14.63
N CYS A 145 -6.43 11.59 15.83
CA CYS A 145 -5.28 11.51 16.75
C CYS A 145 -4.48 10.21 16.61
N PHE A 146 -4.93 9.28 15.75
CA PHE A 146 -4.22 8.04 15.45
C PHE A 146 -3.76 8.03 13.97
N PRO A 147 -2.99 9.04 13.52
CA PRO A 147 -2.62 9.17 12.12
C PRO A 147 -1.46 8.25 11.72
N GLU A 148 -0.80 7.57 12.66
CA GLU A 148 0.39 6.74 12.41
C GLU A 148 0.08 5.37 11.78
N ARG A 149 -0.85 5.32 10.83
CA ARG A 149 -1.13 4.09 10.10
C ARG A 149 -1.36 4.32 8.63
N LEU A 150 -1.11 3.27 7.86
CA LEU A 150 -1.44 3.25 6.45
C LEU A 150 -2.96 3.10 6.25
N ASP A 151 -3.48 3.83 5.28
CA ASP A 151 -4.87 3.90 4.89
C ASP A 151 -5.23 2.93 3.74
N TRP A 152 -4.23 2.43 3.01
CA TRP A 152 -4.44 1.55 1.87
C TRP A 152 -3.22 0.66 1.58
N ILE A 153 -3.47 -0.63 1.32
CA ILE A 153 -2.45 -1.59 0.94
C ILE A 153 -2.75 -2.15 -0.45
N ILE A 154 -1.76 -2.06 -1.34
CA ILE A 154 -1.75 -2.69 -2.67
C ILE A 154 -0.74 -3.83 -2.65
N CYS A 155 -1.06 -4.97 -3.25
CA CYS A 155 -0.15 -6.12 -3.37
C CYS A 155 -0.16 -6.66 -4.80
N GLY A 156 1.03 -6.94 -5.34
CA GLY A 156 1.17 -7.44 -6.70
C GLY A 156 2.48 -8.17 -6.96
N GLY A 157 2.46 -9.04 -7.96
CA GLY A 157 3.63 -9.73 -8.49
C GLY A 157 4.21 -9.05 -9.71
N GLY A 158 5.43 -9.46 -10.09
CA GLY A 158 6.14 -8.95 -11.25
C GLY A 158 6.77 -10.07 -12.06
N ASP A 159 8.06 -9.95 -12.35
CA ASP A 159 8.79 -10.92 -13.17
C ASP A 159 9.13 -12.23 -12.44
N ARG A 160 9.03 -12.25 -11.10
CA ARG A 160 9.32 -13.41 -10.26
C ARG A 160 8.04 -14.08 -9.76
N PRO A 161 8.03 -15.40 -9.51
CA PRO A 161 6.89 -16.09 -8.91
C PRO A 161 6.47 -15.45 -7.59
N LEU A 162 5.19 -15.09 -7.49
CA LEU A 162 4.58 -14.59 -6.27
C LEU A 162 4.00 -15.75 -5.46
N ASN A 163 4.44 -15.92 -4.23
CA ASN A 163 3.91 -16.95 -3.34
C ASN A 163 2.50 -16.58 -2.82
N PRO A 164 1.45 -17.37 -3.12
CA PRO A 164 0.08 -17.08 -2.68
C PRO A 164 -0.08 -16.96 -1.16
N ALA A 165 0.71 -17.71 -0.38
CA ALA A 165 0.64 -17.64 1.08
C ALA A 165 1.04 -16.27 1.62
N TRP A 166 1.99 -15.58 0.97
CA TRP A 166 2.38 -14.22 1.36
C TRP A 166 1.26 -13.22 1.08
N VAL A 167 0.59 -13.35 -0.07
CA VAL A 167 -0.55 -12.50 -0.45
C VAL A 167 -1.73 -12.71 0.52
N ARG A 168 -2.07 -13.96 0.83
CA ARG A 168 -3.13 -14.30 1.80
C ARG A 168 -2.81 -13.74 3.18
N ASN A 169 -1.57 -13.90 3.65
CA ASN A 169 -1.18 -13.38 4.95
C ASN A 169 -1.27 -11.85 5.01
N LEU A 170 -0.79 -11.14 3.98
CA LEU A 170 -0.86 -9.68 3.91
C LEU A 170 -2.31 -9.19 3.88
N ARG A 171 -3.16 -9.83 3.08
CA ARG A 171 -4.61 -9.59 3.04
C ARG A 171 -5.25 -9.78 4.40
N ASP A 172 -4.98 -10.89 5.09
CA ASP A 172 -5.58 -11.19 6.40
C ASP A 172 -5.16 -10.16 7.45
N GLN A 173 -3.91 -9.68 7.41
CA GLN A 173 -3.48 -8.54 8.24
C GLN A 173 -4.33 -7.28 7.95
N CYS A 174 -4.57 -6.95 6.67
CA CYS A 174 -5.38 -5.80 6.28
C CYS A 174 -6.84 -5.93 6.73
N GLN A 175 -7.45 -7.10 6.53
CA GLN A 175 -8.82 -7.38 6.97
C GLN A 175 -8.96 -7.27 8.50
N ALA A 176 -7.99 -7.83 9.25
CA ALA A 176 -7.98 -7.73 10.70
C ALA A 176 -7.85 -6.27 11.20
N ALA A 177 -7.08 -5.45 10.51
CA ALA A 177 -6.90 -4.02 10.84
C ALA A 177 -8.02 -3.11 10.29
N GLY A 178 -8.90 -3.63 9.43
CA GLY A 178 -9.91 -2.83 8.72
C GLY A 178 -9.31 -1.86 7.71
N VAL A 179 -8.15 -2.19 7.14
CA VAL A 179 -7.48 -1.41 6.09
C VAL A 179 -7.83 -2.01 4.72
N PRO A 180 -8.29 -1.20 3.75
CA PRO A 180 -8.58 -1.67 2.40
C PRO A 180 -7.38 -2.40 1.77
N PHE A 181 -7.65 -3.57 1.19
CA PHE A 181 -6.68 -4.38 0.46
C PHE A 181 -7.01 -4.48 -1.03
N PHE A 182 -6.05 -4.12 -1.88
CA PHE A 182 -6.15 -4.26 -3.33
C PHE A 182 -5.09 -5.24 -3.85
N PHE A 183 -5.52 -6.28 -4.56
CA PHE A 183 -4.63 -7.20 -5.26
C PHE A 183 -4.56 -6.81 -6.74
N SER A 184 -3.37 -6.35 -7.18
CA SER A 184 -3.17 -5.83 -8.54
C SER A 184 -3.02 -6.93 -9.57
N GLN A 185 -2.09 -7.87 -9.35
CA GLN A 185 -1.80 -8.94 -10.30
C GLN A 185 -0.89 -10.02 -9.69
N TRP A 186 -0.85 -11.19 -10.33
CA TRP A 186 0.12 -12.26 -10.01
C TRP A 186 1.52 -12.03 -10.62
N GLY A 187 1.62 -11.20 -11.67
CA GLY A 187 2.83 -11.05 -12.48
C GLY A 187 2.88 -12.03 -13.65
N LYS A 188 4.09 -12.38 -14.11
CA LYS A 188 4.31 -13.32 -15.24
C LYS A 188 4.07 -14.80 -14.89
N TRP A 189 3.85 -15.08 -13.61
CA TRP A 189 3.75 -16.41 -13.04
C TRP A 189 2.42 -16.55 -12.32
N THR A 190 1.82 -17.74 -12.38
CA THR A 190 0.62 -18.06 -11.58
C THR A 190 0.78 -19.37 -10.85
N SER A 191 0.13 -19.48 -9.69
CA SER A 191 -0.08 -20.76 -9.02
C SER A 191 -1.20 -21.47 -9.77
N ALA A 192 -0.85 -22.45 -10.59
CA ALA A 192 -1.82 -23.38 -11.11
C ALA A 192 -1.81 -24.62 -10.21
N ARG A 193 -2.98 -25.16 -9.86
CA ARG A 193 -2.99 -26.52 -9.31
C ARG A 193 -2.49 -27.45 -10.40
N LEU A 194 -1.56 -28.33 -10.06
CA LEU A 194 -1.01 -29.34 -10.98
C LEU A 194 -2.12 -30.05 -11.80
N LYS A 195 -3.26 -30.36 -11.18
CA LYS A 195 -4.44 -30.93 -11.88
C LYS A 195 -4.93 -30.09 -13.04
N ASP A 196 -5.10 -28.78 -12.84
CA ASP A 196 -5.61 -27.86 -13.86
C ASP A 196 -4.61 -27.71 -15.02
N VAL A 197 -3.31 -27.77 -14.72
CA VAL A 197 -2.24 -27.79 -15.72
C VAL A 197 -2.26 -29.10 -16.51
N LEU A 198 -2.39 -30.24 -15.84
CA LEU A 198 -2.38 -31.56 -16.47
C LEU A 198 -3.61 -31.78 -17.36
N GLU A 199 -4.79 -31.35 -16.90
CA GLU A 199 -6.05 -31.43 -17.67
C GLU A 199 -6.04 -30.52 -18.90
N SER A 200 -5.40 -29.34 -18.83
CA SER A 200 -5.30 -28.42 -19.96
C SER A 200 -4.20 -28.78 -20.97
N SER A 201 -3.25 -29.66 -20.62
CA SER A 201 -2.04 -29.92 -21.42
C SER A 201 -2.00 -31.29 -22.13
N ASN A 202 -2.99 -32.18 -21.97
CA ASN A 202 -2.98 -33.56 -22.50
C ASN A 202 -1.70 -34.38 -22.12
N ILE A 203 -1.05 -34.06 -21.00
CA ILE A 203 0.14 -34.78 -20.53
C ILE A 203 -0.32 -35.97 -19.68
N LYS A 204 -0.14 -37.20 -20.20
CA LYS A 204 -0.33 -38.43 -19.42
C LYS A 204 0.88 -38.67 -18.53
N LEU A 205 0.71 -38.57 -17.21
CA LEU A 205 1.72 -39.02 -16.25
C LEU A 205 1.68 -40.55 -16.18
N SER A 206 2.80 -41.20 -16.48
CA SER A 206 3.00 -42.62 -16.17
C SER A 206 3.27 -42.76 -14.67
N ASN A 207 2.41 -43.52 -13.98
CA ASN A 207 2.45 -43.87 -12.55
C ASN A 207 3.83 -43.73 -11.88
N THR A 208 4.04 -42.59 -11.22
CA THR A 208 4.97 -42.47 -10.10
C THR A 208 4.32 -41.59 -9.05
N ASP A 209 4.35 -42.06 -7.81
CA ASP A 209 3.73 -41.47 -6.63
C ASP A 209 4.26 -40.05 -6.36
N ILE A 210 3.62 -39.04 -6.95
CA ILE A 210 3.80 -37.65 -6.54
C ILE A 210 2.79 -37.37 -5.43
N SER A 211 3.26 -37.25 -4.19
CA SER A 211 2.45 -36.73 -3.09
C SER A 211 1.96 -35.34 -3.47
N LEU A 212 0.64 -35.16 -3.54
CA LEU A 212 -0.09 -33.95 -3.98
C LEU A 212 0.03 -32.76 -3.00
N SER A 213 1.22 -32.46 -2.47
CA SER A 213 1.43 -31.44 -1.45
C SER A 213 2.11 -30.16 -1.91
N GLU A 214 2.51 -30.03 -3.18
CA GLU A 214 3.28 -28.86 -3.62
C GLU A 214 2.55 -28.07 -4.72
N GLU A 215 2.23 -26.80 -4.43
CA GLU A 215 1.80 -25.82 -5.43
C GLU A 215 2.93 -25.65 -6.47
N CYS A 216 2.68 -25.99 -7.74
CA CYS A 216 3.64 -25.72 -8.82
C CYS A 216 3.39 -24.34 -9.43
N TYR A 217 4.47 -23.61 -9.69
CA TYR A 217 4.43 -22.33 -10.39
C TYR A 217 4.58 -22.57 -11.89
N VAL A 218 3.63 -22.09 -12.68
CA VAL A 218 3.69 -22.20 -14.15
C VAL A 218 3.92 -20.81 -14.73
N MET A 219 4.92 -20.69 -15.61
CA MET A 219 5.11 -19.50 -16.42
C MET A 219 4.03 -19.46 -17.48
N THR A 220 3.21 -18.42 -17.51
CA THR A 220 2.13 -18.31 -18.48
C THR A 220 2.47 -17.27 -19.54
N SER A 221 2.46 -17.69 -20.82
CA SER A 221 2.69 -16.80 -21.97
C SER A 221 1.51 -15.86 -22.28
N LYS A 222 0.37 -16.01 -21.59
CA LYS A 222 -0.79 -15.12 -21.72
C LYS A 222 -0.87 -14.17 -20.54
N LEU A 223 -0.73 -12.88 -20.83
CA LEU A 223 -0.89 -11.70 -19.97
C LEU A 223 -2.22 -11.58 -19.20
N ALA A 224 -3.10 -12.58 -19.27
CA ALA A 224 -4.40 -12.60 -18.60
C ALA A 224 -4.46 -13.76 -17.60
N VAL A 225 -3.54 -13.78 -16.64
CA VAL A 225 -3.79 -14.52 -15.41
C VAL A 225 -4.85 -13.71 -14.65
N SER A 226 -6.00 -14.31 -14.36
CA SER A 226 -7.06 -13.63 -13.63
C SER A 226 -6.52 -13.01 -12.33
N ARG A 227 -6.97 -11.81 -11.95
CA ARG A 227 -6.62 -11.16 -10.66
C ARG A 227 -7.30 -11.82 -9.45
N LEU A 228 -7.70 -13.08 -9.59
CA LEU A 228 -8.41 -13.81 -8.57
C LEU A 228 -7.40 -14.33 -7.54
N LEU A 229 -7.66 -14.01 -6.28
CA LEU A 229 -7.03 -14.62 -5.12
C LEU A 229 -8.13 -15.37 -4.37
N ASP A 230 -7.98 -16.70 -4.28
CA ASP A 230 -8.99 -17.62 -3.74
C ASP A 230 -10.36 -17.49 -4.43
N GLY A 231 -10.34 -17.41 -5.77
CA GLY A 231 -11.55 -17.40 -6.61
C GLY A 231 -12.32 -16.08 -6.66
N ARG A 232 -11.80 -15.01 -6.03
CA ARG A 232 -12.43 -13.68 -6.06
C ARG A 232 -11.41 -12.57 -6.29
N GLU A 233 -11.87 -11.45 -6.83
CA GLU A 233 -11.05 -10.23 -6.90
C GLU A 233 -11.05 -9.49 -5.55
N TRP A 234 -9.92 -8.87 -5.24
CA TRP A 234 -9.76 -8.02 -4.06
C TRP A 234 -9.48 -6.60 -4.54
N ASN A 235 -10.54 -5.79 -4.64
CA ASN A 235 -10.52 -4.46 -5.25
C ASN A 235 -10.82 -3.34 -4.25
N GLU A 236 -10.54 -3.56 -2.97
CA GLU A 236 -10.92 -2.59 -1.94
C GLU A 236 -10.11 -1.30 -2.11
N ARG A 237 -10.79 -0.17 -1.95
CA ARG A 237 -10.21 1.16 -2.05
C ARG A 237 -10.60 1.98 -0.83
N PRO A 238 -9.74 2.90 -0.39
CA PRO A 238 -10.10 3.79 0.70
C PRO A 238 -11.25 4.71 0.30
N LYS A 239 -12.09 5.02 1.28
CA LYS A 239 -13.10 6.07 1.16
C LYS A 239 -12.49 7.36 1.68
N ILE A 240 -12.65 8.45 0.95
CA ILE A 240 -12.23 9.78 1.43
C ILE A 240 -13.11 10.11 2.64
N LYS A 241 -12.48 10.47 3.76
CA LYS A 241 -13.15 10.84 5.01
C LYS A 241 -13.76 12.23 4.92
#